data_AF-A0A1H3XUK5-F1
#
_entry.id   AF-A0A1H3XUK5-F1
#
_cell.length_a   1.000
_cell.length_b   1.000
_cell.length_c   1.000
_cell.angle_alpha   90.00
_cell.angle_beta   90.00
_cell.angle_gamma   90.00
#
_symmetry.space_group_name_H-M   'P 1'
#
loop_
_entity.id
_entity.type
_entity.pdbx_description
1 polymer ?
#
loop_
_entity_poly.entity_id
_entity_poly.type
_entity_poly.pdbx_seq_one_letter_code
_entity_poly.pdbx_strand_id
1 'polypeptide(L)'
;MEIQGKIIAVLPEKSGTSARGGWKSQQYVLETEEQYPKRCLFDVFGEDKIKQYALQEQMRVKVSYDPRADEKDGHWYGSNRAWNVESLDAPAPAATT
;
A
#
# COMPACT_ATOMS: atom_id res chain seq x y z
N MET A 1 -2.39 5.56 -10.59
CA MET A 1 -3.17 6.54 -9.79
C MET A 1 -2.38 6.91 -8.54
N GLU A 2 -2.65 8.08 -7.94
CA GLU A 2 -1.99 8.53 -6.71
C GLU A 2 -3.03 9.00 -5.70
N ILE A 3 -2.76 8.76 -4.42
CA ILE A 3 -3.57 9.25 -3.31
C ILE A 3 -2.65 9.66 -2.16
N GLN A 4 -3.00 10.74 -1.47
CA GLN A 4 -2.27 11.20 -0.30
C GLN A 4 -3.20 11.28 0.89
N GLY A 5 -2.66 10.97 2.06
CA GLY A 5 -3.44 10.96 3.28
C GLY A 5 -2.69 10.28 4.41
N LYS A 6 -3.41 10.00 5.48
CA LYS A 6 -2.89 9.44 6.71
C LYS A 6 -3.24 7.96 6.82
N ILE A 7 -2.27 7.13 7.18
CA ILE A 7 -2.52 5.72 7.48
C ILE A 7 -3.32 5.66 8.77
N ILE A 8 -4.51 5.05 8.72
CA ILE A 8 -5.38 4.88 9.89
C ILE A 8 -5.38 3.45 10.43
N ALA A 9 -5.00 2.48 9.61
CA ALA A 9 -4.90 1.08 10.02
C ALA A 9 -3.83 0.35 9.21
N VAL A 10 -3.06 -0.48 9.91
CA VAL A 10 -2.09 -1.41 9.33
C VAL A 10 -2.62 -2.83 9.51
N LEU A 11 -2.98 -3.52 8.42
CA LEU A 11 -3.47 -4.89 8.49
C LEU A 11 -2.29 -5.88 8.60
N PRO A 12 -2.52 -7.10 9.12
CA PRO A 12 -1.50 -8.12 9.21
C PRO A 12 -0.92 -8.47 7.84
N GLU A 13 0.40 -8.69 7.81
CA GLU A 13 1.09 -9.18 6.61
C GLU A 13 0.60 -10.59 6.24
N LYS A 14 0.27 -10.77 4.96
CA LYS A 14 -0.04 -12.05 4.34
C LYS A 14 1.21 -12.57 3.69
N SER A 15 1.68 -13.72 4.15
CA SER A 15 2.75 -14.48 3.51
C SER A 15 2.20 -15.75 2.88
N GLY A 16 2.77 -16.15 1.75
CA GLY A 16 2.49 -17.46 1.16
C GLY A 16 3.67 -17.94 0.34
N THR A 17 3.55 -19.17 -0.17
CA THR A 17 4.58 -19.76 -1.02
C THR A 17 3.98 -19.98 -2.40
N SER A 18 4.57 -19.37 -3.42
CA SER A 18 4.22 -19.61 -4.82
C SER A 18 5.30 -20.48 -5.48
N ALA A 19 5.02 -21.03 -6.67
CA ALA A 19 5.97 -21.79 -7.46
C ALA A 19 7.26 -21.01 -7.81
N ARG A 20 7.23 -19.67 -7.67
CA ARG A 20 8.35 -18.75 -7.93
C ARG A 20 9.09 -18.29 -6.67
N GLY A 21 8.66 -18.74 -5.48
CA GLY A 21 9.22 -18.35 -4.19
C GLY A 21 8.17 -17.87 -3.17
N GLY A 22 8.64 -17.57 -1.96
CA GLY A 22 7.83 -16.94 -0.92
C GLY A 22 7.39 -15.54 -1.33
N TRP A 23 6.12 -15.22 -1.15
CA TRP A 23 5.58 -13.88 -1.34
C TRP A 23 5.09 -13.34 0.00
N LYS A 24 5.28 -12.04 0.21
CA LYS A 24 4.67 -11.28 1.29
C LYS A 24 3.91 -10.10 0.73
N SER A 25 2.76 -9.83 1.31
CA SER A 25 1.92 -8.69 0.98
C SER A 25 1.28 -8.16 2.24
N GLN A 26 1.28 -6.85 2.41
CA GLN A 26 0.66 -6.21 3.56
C GLN A 26 -0.36 -5.18 3.09
N GLN A 27 -1.50 -5.15 3.78
CA GLN A 27 -2.60 -4.24 3.47
C GLN A 27 -2.59 -3.07 4.42
N TYR A 28 -2.96 -1.91 3.91
CA TYR A 28 -2.99 -0.67 4.67
C TYR A 28 -4.26 0.10 4.31
N VAL A 29 -4.77 0.85 5.29
CA VAL A 29 -5.89 1.76 5.09
C VAL A 29 -5.39 3.18 5.24
N LEU A 30 -5.52 3.96 4.17
CA LEU A 30 -5.25 5.39 4.15
C LEU A 30 -6.56 6.16 4.16
N GLU A 31 -6.60 7.25 4.91
CA GLU A 31 -7.68 8.21 4.95
C GLU A 31 -7.19 9.57 4.41
N THR A 32 -7.90 10.15 3.44
CA THR A 32 -7.55 11.45 2.88
C THR A 32 -7.88 12.59 3.85
N GLU A 33 -7.05 13.63 3.92
CA GLU A 33 -7.23 14.80 4.79
C GLU A 33 -8.06 15.91 4.10
N GLU A 34 -9.10 15.52 3.35
CA GLU A 34 -9.98 16.45 2.63
C GLU A 34 -11.27 16.75 3.42
N GLN A 35 -12.06 17.72 2.95
CA GLN A 35 -13.36 18.05 3.55
C GLN A 35 -14.31 16.83 3.65
N TYR A 36 -14.14 15.84 2.76
CA TYR A 36 -14.82 14.55 2.81
C TYR A 36 -13.77 13.43 2.83
N PRO A 37 -13.36 12.95 4.02
CA PRO A 37 -12.32 11.95 4.13
C PRO A 37 -12.74 10.65 3.44
N LYS A 38 -11.93 10.20 2.48
CA LYS A 38 -12.12 8.93 1.78
C LYS A 38 -11.13 7.93 2.34
N ARG A 39 -11.64 6.73 2.64
CA ARG A 39 -10.81 5.61 3.06
C ARG A 39 -10.49 4.75 1.86
N CYS A 40 -9.21 4.56 1.60
CA CYS A 40 -8.71 3.69 0.55
C CYS A 40 -7.89 2.55 1.16
N LEU A 41 -8.30 1.33 0.85
CA LEU A 41 -7.52 0.13 1.09
C LEU A 41 -6.55 -0.07 -0.07
N PHE A 42 -5.28 -0.33 0.24
CA PHE A 42 -4.27 -0.71 -0.75
C PHE A 42 -3.36 -1.81 -0.22
N ASP A 43 -2.77 -2.59 -1.12
CA ASP A 43 -1.80 -3.64 -0.80
C ASP A 43 -0.40 -3.28 -1.31
N VAL A 44 0.60 -3.47 -0.45
CA VAL A 44 2.02 -3.44 -0.84
C VAL A 44 2.47 -4.87 -1.01
N PHE A 45 3.11 -5.17 -2.14
CA PHE A 45 3.65 -6.50 -2.44
C PHE A 45 5.18 -6.48 -2.42
N GLY A 46 5.76 -7.51 -1.79
CA GLY A 46 7.20 -7.67 -1.64
C GLY A 46 7.68 -7.28 -0.24
N GLU A 47 8.44 -8.17 0.39
CA GLU A 47 9.01 -7.95 1.72
C GLU A 47 9.96 -6.73 1.73
N ASP A 48 10.73 -6.54 0.67
CA ASP A 48 11.64 -5.40 0.53
C ASP A 48 10.91 -4.06 0.58
N LYS A 49 9.78 -3.94 -0.14
CA LYS A 49 8.97 -2.72 -0.17
C LYS A 49 8.31 -2.44 1.17
N ILE A 50 7.72 -3.47 1.78
CA ILE A 50 7.09 -3.36 3.10
C ILE A 50 8.10 -2.85 4.13
N LYS A 51 9.31 -3.43 4.14
CA LYS A 51 10.40 -3.00 5.03
C LYS A 51 10.93 -1.60 4.70
N GLN A 52 11.07 -1.28 3.41
CA GLN A 52 11.57 0.02 2.96
C GLN A 52 10.65 1.16 3.37
N TYR A 53 9.34 0.99 3.20
CA TYR A 53 8.37 2.05 3.51
C TYR A 53 8.06 2.14 5.00
N ALA A 54 8.28 1.06 5.75
CA ALA A 54 8.10 0.98 7.21
C ALA A 54 6.83 1.73 7.70
N LEU A 55 5.73 1.52 6.98
CA LEU A 55 4.49 2.31 7.16
C LEU A 55 3.91 2.06 8.54
N GLN A 56 3.64 3.15 9.27
CA GLN A 56 3.03 3.12 10.59
C GLN A 56 1.67 3.79 10.58
N GLU A 57 0.84 3.44 11.55
CA GLU A 57 -0.38 4.18 11.82
C GLU A 57 -0.04 5.64 12.15
N GLN A 58 -0.93 6.54 11.76
CA GLN A 58 -0.79 7.98 11.89
C GLN A 58 0.28 8.66 10.99
N MET A 59 1.03 7.92 10.17
CA MET A 59 1.92 8.52 9.17
C MET A 59 1.14 9.05 7.97
N ARG A 60 1.54 10.22 7.48
CA ARG A 60 1.10 10.78 6.20
C ARG A 60 1.99 10.27 5.08
N VAL A 61 1.35 9.72 4.08
CA VAL A 61 2.03 9.08 2.95
C VAL A 61 1.30 9.41 1.65
N LYS A 62 2.06 9.49 0.57
CA LYS A 62 1.58 9.54 -0.79
C LYS A 62 1.75 8.15 -1.42
N VAL A 63 0.65 7.51 -1.75
CA VAL A 63 0.62 6.16 -2.30
C VAL A 63 0.28 6.23 -3.77
N SER A 64 1.20 5.73 -4.61
CA SER A 64 0.94 5.50 -6.02
C SER A 64 0.56 4.04 -6.22
N TYR A 65 -0.66 3.82 -6.70
CA TYR A 65 -1.25 2.50 -6.89
C TYR A 65 -1.88 2.35 -8.27
N ASP A 66 -2.04 1.09 -8.66
CA ASP A 66 -2.75 0.71 -9.88
C ASP A 66 -4.02 -0.06 -9.48
N PRO A 67 -5.22 0.45 -9.81
CA PRO A 67 -6.46 -0.26 -9.58
C PRO A 67 -6.60 -1.40 -10.59
N ARG A 68 -6.63 -2.61 -10.10
CA ARG A 68 -6.84 -3.82 -10.89
C ARG A 68 -8.16 -4.47 -10.51
N ALA A 69 -8.87 -4.96 -11.51
CA ALA A 69 -10.08 -5.74 -11.31
C ALA A 69 -9.82 -7.13 -11.90
N ASP A 70 -9.70 -8.13 -11.04
CA ASP A 70 -9.55 -9.52 -11.46
C ASP A 70 -10.89 -10.25 -11.26
N GLU A 71 -11.36 -10.92 -12.31
CA GLU A 71 -12.51 -11.80 -12.24
C GLU A 71 -12.06 -13.18 -11.73
N LYS A 72 -12.73 -13.68 -10.69
CA LYS A 72 -12.54 -15.03 -10.18
C LYS A 72 -13.89 -15.63 -9.84
N ASP A 73 -14.22 -16.72 -10.53
CA ASP A 73 -15.48 -17.47 -10.34
C ASP A 73 -16.73 -16.58 -10.46
N GLY A 74 -16.76 -15.72 -11.48
CA GLY A 74 -17.86 -14.76 -11.72
C GLY A 74 -17.93 -13.59 -10.72
N HIS A 75 -17.03 -13.55 -9.72
CA HIS A 75 -16.92 -12.45 -8.77
C HIS A 75 -15.75 -11.53 -9.15
N TRP A 76 -16.00 -10.23 -9.13
CA TRP A 76 -14.98 -9.22 -9.42
C TRP A 76 -14.31 -8.77 -8.13
N TYR A 77 -12.99 -8.88 -8.07
CA TYR A 77 -12.19 -8.44 -6.93
C TYR A 77 -11.35 -7.24 -7.35
N GLY A 78 -11.65 -6.08 -6.74
CA GLY A 78 -10.79 -4.92 -6.84
C GLY A 78 -9.55 -5.10 -5.97
N SER A 79 -8.36 -4.92 -6.55
CA SER A 79 -7.10 -4.82 -5.82
C SER A 79 -6.40 -3.53 -6.19
N ASN A 80 -6.05 -2.74 -5.17
CA ASN A 80 -5.33 -1.49 -5.34
C ASN A 80 -3.86 -1.74 -4.99
N ARG A 81 -3.08 -2.16 -6.00
CA ARG A 81 -1.69 -2.53 -5.78
C ARG A 81 -0.81 -1.29 -5.75
N ALA A 82 -0.24 -1.00 -4.59
CA ALA A 82 0.73 0.07 -4.43
C ALA A 82 2.08 -0.35 -5.02
N TRP A 83 2.59 0.45 -5.96
CA TRP A 83 3.91 0.25 -6.55
C TRP A 83 4.94 1.24 -6.02
N ASN A 84 4.51 2.42 -5.55
CA ASN A 84 5.36 3.38 -4.86
C ASN A 84 4.62 3.98 -3.66
N VAL A 85 5.33 4.18 -2.55
CA VAL A 85 4.82 4.88 -1.38
C VAL A 85 5.88 5.86 -0.90
N GLU A 86 5.51 7.12 -0.75
CA GLU A 86 6.37 8.18 -0.29
C GLU A 86 5.86 8.67 1.06
N SER A 87 6.69 8.54 2.10
CA SER A 87 6.41 9.13 3.41
C SER A 87 6.53 10.65 3.33
N LEU A 88 5.47 11.36 3.67
CA LEU A 88 5.47 12.82 3.76
C LEU A 88 6.01 13.32 5.10
N ASP A 89 6.02 12.46 6.12
CA ASP A 89 6.55 12.77 7.46
C ASP A 89 8.01 12.33 7.68
N ALA A 90 8.54 11.41 6.84
CA ALA A 90 9.96 11.05 6.91
C ALA A 90 10.73 11.79 5.81
N PRO A 91 11.93 12.34 6.10
CA PRO A 91 12.77 12.92 5.06
C PRO A 91 13.04 11.84 4.01
N ALA A 92 12.71 12.16 2.75
CA ALA A 92 12.85 11.28 1.60
C ALA A 92 14.16 10.50 1.66
N PRO A 93 14.18 9.18 1.39
CA PRO A 93 15.45 8.46 1.30
C PRO A 93 16.24 9.08 0.15
N ALA A 94 17.31 9.78 0.52
CA ALA A 94 18.23 10.42 -0.40
C ALA A 94 18.65 9.38 -1.45
N ALA A 95 18.22 9.61 -2.69
CA ALA A 95 18.76 8.92 -3.85
C ALA A 95 20.27 9.16 -3.85
N THR A 96 21.02 8.10 -3.56
CA THR A 96 22.49 8.15 -3.58
C THR A 96 22.93 8.29 -5.04
N THR A 97 23.78 9.30 -5.25
CA THR A 97 24.41 9.70 -6.51
C THR A 97 25.43 8.67 -7.00
#